data_AF-A0A9Q1CAN5-F1
#
_entry.id   AF-A0A9Q1CAN5-F1
#
_cell.length_a   1.000
_cell.length_b   1.000
_cell.length_c   1.000
_cell.angle_alpha   90.00
_cell.angle_beta   90.00
_cell.angle_gamma   90.00
#
_symmetry.space_group_name_H-M   'P 1'
#
loop_
_entity.id
_entity.type
_entity.pdbx_description
1 polymer ?
#
loop_
_entity_poly.entity_id
_entity_poly.type
_entity_poly.pdbx_seq_one_letter_code
_entity_poly.pdbx_strand_id
1 'polypeptide(L)'
;MWVMQPGILYFMLSVIFPIASAIEDKIACSKQDSRIATEIVEEVFIPIFDDTSNTVPTSCPLNPARYIYGDNEKHKLQEEPNRWSCQYCGKAFVTQDFLDNHFDNRHGDTILKPPKGVCLGDYCDILRCEVVDVLYSAPETCNQTQLDILKTKCEKTVKQCVPLYLSGMKKYSFINDMRLAVCAYLTCEKYSEKLLQKTSSVKLIIGLFVGVSCFFGAIIFFLLVCTDILIVEPEDSYQYIKKRNKVKDVKIRIPGEDAELRHRHRTTRYDSDSDR
;
A
#
# COMPACT_ATOMS: atom_id res chain seq x y z
N MET A 1 77.75 -1.87 -23.50
CA MET A 1 77.72 -1.09 -22.25
C MET A 1 77.10 0.26 -22.55
N TRP A 2 75.77 0.38 -22.45
CA TRP A 2 75.05 1.62 -22.72
C TRP A 2 74.65 2.25 -21.40
N VAL A 3 75.31 3.34 -21.03
CA VAL A 3 75.02 4.09 -19.80
C VAL A 3 73.81 4.97 -20.07
N MET A 4 72.62 4.56 -19.62
CA MET A 4 71.43 5.41 -19.68
C MET A 4 71.64 6.65 -18.81
N GLN A 5 71.39 7.84 -19.37
CA GLN A 5 71.55 9.10 -18.65
C GLN A 5 70.52 9.20 -17.51
N PRO A 6 70.91 9.63 -16.30
CA PRO A 6 70.04 9.63 -15.12
C PRO A 6 68.79 10.54 -15.25
N GLY A 7 68.82 11.51 -16.16
CA GLY A 7 67.66 12.39 -16.42
C GLY A 7 66.45 11.67 -17.04
N ILE A 8 66.64 10.61 -17.82
CA ILE A 8 65.53 9.91 -18.50
C ILE A 8 64.68 9.13 -17.49
N LEU A 9 65.33 8.49 -16.50
CA LEU A 9 64.63 7.79 -15.43
C LEU A 9 63.83 8.76 -14.55
N TYR A 10 64.39 9.95 -14.28
CA TYR A 10 63.71 11.00 -13.52
C TYR A 10 62.49 11.56 -14.25
N PHE A 11 62.58 11.78 -15.57
CA PHE A 11 61.48 12.26 -16.38
C PHE A 11 60.32 11.25 -16.43
N MET A 12 60.63 9.97 -16.64
CA MET A 12 59.62 8.89 -16.60
C MET A 12 58.96 8.77 -15.22
N LEU A 13 59.71 8.90 -14.13
CA LEU A 13 59.14 8.91 -12.78
C LEU A 13 58.24 10.14 -12.55
N SER A 14 58.62 11.33 -12.99
CA SER A 14 57.81 12.55 -12.81
C SER A 14 56.50 12.58 -13.61
N VAL A 15 56.43 11.88 -14.76
CA VAL A 15 55.24 11.88 -15.63
C VAL A 15 54.31 10.69 -15.32
N ILE A 16 54.81 9.62 -14.70
CA ILE A 16 53.99 8.44 -14.32
C ILE A 16 53.36 8.61 -12.91
N PHE A 17 53.92 9.46 -12.04
CA PHE A 17 53.43 9.62 -10.66
C PHE A 17 52.16 10.49 -10.40
N PRO A 18 51.56 11.26 -11.33
CA PRO A 18 50.30 11.97 -11.06
C PRO A 18 49.04 11.16 -11.47
N ILE A 19 49.18 9.93 -11.98
CA ILE A 19 48.04 9.08 -12.39
C ILE A 19 47.69 8.04 -11.31
N ALA A 20 48.52 7.88 -10.28
CA ALA A 20 48.33 6.92 -9.18
C ALA A 20 47.52 7.45 -7.98
N SER A 21 46.67 8.47 -8.17
CA SER A 21 45.88 9.08 -7.09
C SER A 21 44.42 9.38 -7.45
N ALA A 22 43.82 8.62 -8.36
CA ALA A 22 42.44 8.81 -8.81
C ALA A 22 41.61 7.51 -8.90
N ILE A 23 42.00 6.45 -8.17
CA ILE A 23 41.24 5.18 -8.09
C ILE A 23 41.26 4.63 -6.66
N GLU A 24 40.83 5.43 -5.67
CA GLU A 24 40.36 4.92 -4.36
C GLU A 24 39.25 5.81 -3.77
N ASP A 25 38.36 6.32 -4.62
CA ASP A 25 37.02 6.71 -4.15
C ASP A 25 36.11 5.49 -4.25
N LYS A 26 36.14 4.64 -3.22
CA LYS A 26 34.93 3.90 -2.86
C LYS A 26 33.92 4.92 -2.37
N ILE A 27 33.10 5.38 -3.31
CA ILE A 27 31.96 6.27 -3.15
C ILE A 27 31.33 6.05 -1.76
N ALA A 28 31.37 7.08 -0.91
CA ALA A 28 30.71 7.03 0.38
C ALA A 28 29.22 6.72 0.14
N CYS A 29 28.72 5.68 0.80
CA CYS A 29 27.39 5.15 0.51
C CYS A 29 26.31 6.24 0.61
N SER A 30 25.61 6.46 -0.50
CA SER A 30 24.56 7.47 -0.58
C SER A 30 23.40 7.15 0.37
N LYS A 31 23.09 8.11 1.25
CA LYS A 31 21.99 8.02 2.22
C LYS A 31 20.63 8.11 1.54
N GLN A 32 20.48 9.02 0.59
CA GLN A 32 19.25 9.20 -0.18
C GLN A 32 18.91 7.94 -0.98
N ASP A 33 19.87 7.40 -1.72
CA ASP A 33 19.67 6.18 -2.50
C ASP A 33 19.40 4.97 -1.59
N SER A 34 20.09 4.87 -0.46
CA SER A 34 19.83 3.81 0.53
C SER A 34 18.43 3.90 1.15
N ARG A 35 17.88 5.12 1.35
CA ARG A 35 16.49 5.31 1.80
C ARG A 35 15.48 4.84 0.76
N ILE A 36 15.61 5.31 -0.49
CA ILE A 36 14.72 4.91 -1.60
C ILE A 36 14.78 3.39 -1.82
N ALA A 37 15.98 2.82 -1.80
CA ALA A 37 16.17 1.38 -1.89
C ALA A 37 15.56 0.61 -0.70
N THR A 38 15.55 1.19 0.50
CA THR A 38 14.93 0.57 1.69
C THR A 38 13.42 0.50 1.53
N GLU A 39 12.78 1.60 1.13
CA GLU A 39 11.34 1.67 0.84
C GLU A 39 10.92 0.63 -0.21
N ILE A 40 11.66 0.55 -1.34
CA ILE A 40 11.40 -0.45 -2.39
C ILE A 40 11.53 -1.89 -1.85
N VAL A 41 12.54 -2.16 -1.03
CA VAL A 41 12.75 -3.51 -0.49
C VAL A 41 11.65 -3.88 0.52
N GLU A 42 11.24 -2.95 1.40
CA GLU A 42 10.17 -3.16 2.38
C GLU A 42 8.79 -3.36 1.73
N GLU A 43 8.48 -2.66 0.64
CA GLU A 43 7.20 -2.78 -0.08
C GLU A 43 7.13 -3.95 -1.08
N VAL A 44 8.25 -4.32 -1.72
CA VAL A 44 8.26 -5.29 -2.84
C VAL A 44 8.87 -6.64 -2.45
N PHE A 45 9.96 -6.65 -1.70
CA PHE A 45 10.78 -7.85 -1.47
C PHE A 45 10.49 -8.54 -0.14
N ILE A 46 10.30 -7.78 0.95
CA ILE A 46 9.98 -8.33 2.27
C ILE A 46 8.64 -9.10 2.30
N PRO A 47 7.53 -8.64 1.68
CA PRO A 47 6.24 -9.34 1.78
C PRO A 47 6.26 -10.78 1.22
N ILE A 48 7.17 -11.08 0.30
CA ILE A 48 7.36 -12.42 -0.27
C ILE A 48 7.86 -13.42 0.78
N PHE A 49 8.60 -12.94 1.79
CA PHE A 49 8.99 -13.75 2.95
C PHE A 49 7.83 -13.94 3.93
N ASP A 50 7.08 -12.86 4.21
CA ASP A 50 5.95 -12.89 5.15
C ASP A 50 4.83 -13.83 4.68
N ASP A 51 4.41 -13.70 3.41
CA ASP A 51 3.40 -14.55 2.76
C ASP A 51 3.77 -16.05 2.80
N THR A 52 5.07 -16.35 2.90
CA THR A 52 5.60 -17.72 2.91
C THR A 52 6.13 -18.18 4.27
N SER A 53 5.96 -17.36 5.34
CA SER A 53 6.52 -17.59 6.68
C SER A 53 8.02 -17.91 6.68
N ASN A 54 8.75 -17.37 5.70
CA ASN A 54 10.19 -17.56 5.53
C ASN A 54 10.96 -16.41 6.20
N THR A 55 12.24 -16.62 6.53
CA THR A 55 13.10 -15.56 7.07
C THR A 55 14.18 -15.14 6.08
N VAL A 56 14.50 -13.85 6.02
CA VAL A 56 15.55 -13.32 5.15
C VAL A 56 16.91 -13.82 5.63
N PRO A 57 17.70 -14.56 4.82
CA PRO A 57 18.99 -15.09 5.23
C PRO A 57 20.00 -13.99 5.56
N THR A 58 20.92 -14.23 6.49
CA THR A 58 22.02 -13.29 6.79
C THR A 58 23.01 -13.14 5.62
N SER A 59 23.06 -14.12 4.71
CA SER A 59 23.81 -14.02 3.45
C SER A 59 23.22 -13.00 2.46
N CYS A 60 21.92 -12.72 2.56
CA CYS A 60 21.24 -11.79 1.67
C CYS A 60 21.80 -10.37 1.84
N PRO A 61 22.14 -9.65 0.76
CA PRO A 61 22.49 -8.24 0.84
C PRO A 61 21.27 -7.34 1.11
N LEU A 62 20.09 -7.74 0.63
CA LEU A 62 18.81 -7.05 0.86
C LEU A 62 18.17 -7.42 2.22
N ASN A 63 18.99 -7.73 3.23
CA ASN A 63 18.51 -8.05 4.58
C ASN A 63 18.47 -6.77 5.43
N PRO A 64 17.31 -6.36 5.99
CA PRO A 64 17.19 -5.15 6.82
C PRO A 64 18.15 -5.10 8.01
N ALA A 65 18.57 -6.26 8.54
CA ALA A 65 19.57 -6.33 9.62
C ALA A 65 21.01 -5.96 9.18
N ARG A 66 21.23 -5.65 7.89
CA ARG A 66 22.54 -5.34 7.31
C ARG A 66 22.67 -3.95 6.69
N TYR A 67 21.60 -3.16 6.62
CA TYR A 67 21.67 -1.82 6.02
C TYR A 67 22.56 -0.92 6.86
N ILE A 68 23.58 -0.28 6.26
CA ILE A 68 24.58 0.46 7.04
C ILE A 68 24.01 1.61 7.88
N TYR A 69 22.97 2.26 7.38
CA TYR A 69 22.24 3.35 8.04
C TYR A 69 20.92 2.88 8.68
N GLY A 70 20.63 1.57 8.68
CA GLY A 70 19.33 1.03 9.07
C GLY A 70 18.96 1.33 10.53
N ASP A 71 19.93 1.46 11.42
CA ASP A 71 19.71 1.90 12.80
C ASP A 71 19.54 3.43 12.89
N ASN A 72 20.31 4.19 12.11
CA ASN A 72 20.20 5.65 12.06
C ASN A 72 18.84 6.11 11.55
N GLU A 73 18.32 5.52 10.46
CA GLU A 73 17.00 5.85 9.90
C GLU A 73 15.88 5.58 10.92
N LYS A 74 15.95 4.48 11.69
CA LYS A 74 14.98 4.14 12.75
C LYS A 74 14.96 5.13 13.92
N HIS A 75 16.07 5.83 14.16
CA HIS A 75 16.22 6.80 15.24
C HIS A 75 16.03 8.26 14.77
N LYS A 76 15.46 8.47 13.57
CA LYS A 76 14.95 9.78 13.13
C LYS A 76 13.50 9.93 13.55
N LEU A 77 13.16 11.10 14.08
CA LEU A 77 11.77 11.51 14.30
C LEU A 77 11.52 12.81 13.54
N GLN A 78 10.52 12.83 12.65
CA GLN A 78 10.01 14.06 12.08
C GLN A 78 8.83 14.53 12.94
N GLU A 79 9.07 15.54 13.77
CA GLU A 79 8.06 16.11 14.68
C GLU A 79 7.14 17.09 13.92
N GLU A 80 7.74 17.87 13.03
CA GLU A 80 7.10 18.86 12.16
C GLU A 80 7.82 18.85 10.80
N PRO A 81 7.24 19.40 9.71
CA PRO A 81 7.88 19.37 8.38
C PRO A 81 9.34 19.87 8.36
N ASN A 82 9.61 20.93 9.15
CA ASN A 82 10.92 21.58 9.28
C ASN A 82 11.62 21.25 10.62
N ARG A 83 11.30 20.10 11.23
CA ARG A 83 11.82 19.73 12.56
C ARG A 83 12.05 18.23 12.68
N TRP A 84 13.33 17.88 12.68
CA TRP A 84 13.85 16.52 12.77
C TRP A 84 14.59 16.34 14.10
N SER A 85 14.28 15.32 14.89
CA SER A 85 14.99 15.03 16.14
C SER A 85 15.72 13.68 16.11
N CYS A 86 16.89 13.67 16.76
CA CYS A 86 17.75 12.51 16.97
C CYS A 86 17.28 11.74 18.20
N GLN A 87 16.77 10.53 18.04
CA GLN A 87 16.26 9.74 19.18
C GLN A 87 17.38 9.19 20.08
N TYR A 88 18.65 9.18 19.66
CA TYR A 88 19.76 8.79 20.55
C TYR A 88 20.10 9.84 21.62
N CYS A 89 19.90 11.14 21.34
CA CYS A 89 20.33 12.22 22.24
C CYS A 89 19.37 13.43 22.37
N GLY A 90 18.20 13.39 21.72
CA GLY A 90 17.14 14.41 21.82
C GLY A 90 17.42 15.73 21.09
N LYS A 91 18.49 15.84 20.30
CA LYS A 91 18.81 17.07 19.54
C LYS A 91 17.90 17.23 18.33
N ALA A 92 17.40 18.46 18.12
CA ALA A 92 16.58 18.82 16.97
C ALA A 92 17.37 19.59 15.89
N PHE A 93 16.93 19.45 14.64
CA PHE A 93 17.54 19.95 13.42
C PHE A 93 16.45 20.43 12.44
N VAL A 94 16.78 21.40 11.58
CA VAL A 94 15.80 22.00 10.64
C VAL A 94 15.52 21.08 9.45
N THR A 95 16.53 20.36 8.96
CA THR A 95 16.42 19.45 7.81
C THR A 95 16.94 18.06 8.15
N GLN A 96 16.50 17.06 7.38
CA GLN A 96 17.00 15.69 7.49
C GLN A 96 18.51 15.62 7.27
N ASP A 97 19.07 16.41 6.34
CA ASP A 97 20.51 16.41 6.05
C ASP A 97 21.37 16.88 7.23
N PHE A 98 20.88 17.84 8.03
CA PHE A 98 21.58 18.24 9.26
C PHE A 98 21.54 17.15 10.33
N LEU A 99 20.44 16.38 10.42
CA LEU A 99 20.35 15.20 11.29
C LEU A 99 21.26 14.06 10.78
N ASP A 100 21.32 13.84 9.47
CA ASP A 100 22.19 12.85 8.83
C ASP A 100 23.67 13.14 9.07
N ASN A 101 24.09 14.39 8.91
CA ASN A 101 25.44 14.85 9.26
C ASN A 101 25.70 14.76 10.76
N HIS A 102 24.69 15.01 11.62
CA HIS A 102 24.83 14.81 13.05
C HIS A 102 25.10 13.35 13.42
N PHE A 103 24.41 12.40 12.78
CA PHE A 103 24.67 10.98 12.99
C PHE A 103 26.11 10.59 12.64
N ASP A 104 26.65 11.00 11.48
CA ASP A 104 28.04 10.65 11.11
C ASP A 104 29.05 11.16 12.13
N ASN A 105 28.84 12.40 12.61
CA ASN A 105 29.77 13.08 13.51
C ASN A 105 29.64 12.70 14.99
N ARG A 106 28.51 12.14 15.43
CA ARG A 106 28.20 11.91 16.86
C ARG A 106 27.72 10.50 17.21
N HIS A 107 27.24 9.76 16.21
CA HIS A 107 26.71 8.40 16.31
C HIS A 107 27.28 7.50 15.19
N GLY A 108 28.49 7.82 14.68
CA GLY A 108 29.16 7.05 13.63
C GLY A 108 29.64 5.66 14.08
N ASP A 109 29.47 5.34 15.37
CA ASP A 109 29.61 4.02 15.96
C ASP A 109 28.39 3.11 15.73
N THR A 110 27.19 3.67 15.49
CA THR A 110 25.98 2.87 15.14
C THR A 110 25.93 2.47 13.66
N ILE A 111 26.71 3.15 12.81
CA ILE A 111 26.83 2.84 11.36
C ILE A 111 27.53 1.48 11.18
N LEU A 112 26.86 0.52 10.54
CA LEU A 112 27.44 -0.81 10.31
C LEU A 112 28.58 -0.74 9.28
N LYS A 113 29.73 -1.34 9.62
CA LYS A 113 30.90 -1.41 8.74
C LYS A 113 30.93 -2.73 7.95
N PRO A 114 31.48 -2.75 6.72
CA PRO A 114 31.75 -3.99 6.00
C PRO A 114 32.63 -4.95 6.84
N PRO A 115 32.45 -6.28 6.75
CA PRO A 115 31.53 -7.01 5.86
C PRO A 115 30.09 -7.17 6.41
N LYS A 116 29.82 -6.72 7.64
CA LYS A 116 28.49 -6.86 8.28
C LYS A 116 27.47 -5.97 7.57
N GLY A 117 27.82 -4.69 7.44
CA GLY A 117 27.04 -3.67 6.76
C GLY A 117 27.09 -3.78 5.24
N VAL A 118 25.97 -3.45 4.59
CA VAL A 118 25.75 -3.40 3.14
C VAL A 118 25.15 -2.02 2.79
N CYS A 119 25.78 -1.32 1.84
CA CYS A 119 25.19 -0.11 1.27
C CYS A 119 24.04 -0.52 0.36
N LEU A 120 22.81 -0.09 0.67
CA LEU A 120 21.65 -0.47 -0.14
C LEU A 120 21.55 0.37 -1.43
N GLY A 121 22.11 1.59 -1.42
CA GLY A 121 22.28 2.41 -2.63
C GLY A 121 23.07 1.73 -3.75
N ASP A 122 24.02 0.83 -3.44
CA ASP A 122 24.77 0.03 -4.45
C ASP A 122 23.88 -0.94 -5.27
N TYR A 123 22.61 -1.07 -4.89
CA TYR A 123 21.58 -1.90 -5.54
C TYR A 123 20.48 -1.06 -6.19
N CYS A 124 20.56 0.27 -6.20
CA CYS A 124 19.55 1.12 -6.84
C CYS A 124 19.39 0.89 -8.35
N ASP A 125 20.42 0.37 -9.02
CA ASP A 125 20.40 -0.04 -10.42
C ASP A 125 19.48 -1.24 -10.69
N ILE A 126 19.43 -2.22 -9.78
CA ILE A 126 18.52 -3.37 -9.87
C ILE A 126 17.15 -3.12 -9.22
N LEU A 127 17.08 -2.20 -8.25
CA LEU A 127 15.85 -1.81 -7.57
C LEU A 127 15.08 -0.70 -8.32
N ARG A 128 15.72 -0.04 -9.29
CA ARG A 128 15.14 1.03 -10.13
C ARG A 128 14.74 2.28 -9.33
N CYS A 129 15.61 2.73 -8.41
CA CYS A 129 15.34 3.86 -7.51
C CYS A 129 14.90 5.15 -8.24
N GLU A 130 15.44 5.42 -9.43
CA GLU A 130 15.06 6.58 -10.25
C GLU A 130 13.58 6.60 -10.67
N VAL A 131 12.92 5.44 -10.78
CA VAL A 131 11.53 5.32 -11.25
C VAL A 131 10.50 5.67 -10.15
N VAL A 132 10.97 5.83 -8.90
CA VAL A 132 10.12 6.29 -7.79
C VAL A 132 9.73 7.76 -7.99
N ASP A 133 10.64 8.60 -8.51
CA ASP A 133 10.35 10.01 -8.78
C ASP A 133 9.16 10.16 -9.76
N VAL A 134 8.31 11.14 -9.48
CA VAL A 134 7.15 11.49 -10.31
C VAL A 134 7.59 12.27 -11.56
N LEU A 135 8.76 12.90 -11.51
CA LEU A 135 9.32 13.70 -12.61
C LEU A 135 10.21 12.90 -13.58
N TYR A 136 10.51 11.63 -13.29
CA TYR A 136 11.36 10.81 -14.15
C TYR A 136 10.62 10.34 -15.41
N SER A 137 10.98 10.93 -16.54
CA SER A 137 10.72 10.35 -17.87
C SER A 137 11.72 9.22 -18.10
N ALA A 138 11.24 8.07 -18.61
CA ALA A 138 12.10 6.96 -19.01
C ALA A 138 13.23 7.44 -19.95
N PRO A 139 14.44 6.85 -19.89
CA PRO A 139 15.57 7.34 -20.66
C PRO A 139 15.26 7.33 -22.16
N GLU A 140 15.54 8.44 -22.84
CA GLU A 140 15.11 8.72 -24.22
C GLU A 140 15.51 7.63 -25.23
N THR A 141 16.55 6.85 -24.91
CA THR A 141 16.91 5.63 -25.61
C THR A 141 17.11 4.48 -24.61
N CYS A 142 16.22 3.49 -24.63
CA CYS A 142 16.39 2.31 -23.78
C CYS A 142 17.50 1.39 -24.33
N ASN A 143 18.44 1.00 -23.47
CA ASN A 143 19.52 0.06 -23.80
C ASN A 143 19.21 -1.34 -23.24
N GLN A 144 18.65 -2.21 -24.08
CA GLN A 144 18.28 -3.57 -23.67
C GLN A 144 19.48 -4.38 -23.16
N THR A 145 20.67 -4.23 -23.75
CA THR A 145 21.88 -4.95 -23.30
C THR A 145 22.31 -4.55 -21.89
N GLN A 146 22.19 -3.27 -21.52
CA GLN A 146 22.43 -2.83 -20.14
C GLN A 146 21.39 -3.39 -19.17
N LEU A 147 20.10 -3.39 -19.56
CA LEU A 147 19.05 -3.98 -18.74
C LEU A 147 19.22 -5.50 -18.54
N ASP A 148 19.68 -6.24 -19.54
CA ASP A 148 19.97 -7.68 -19.42
C ASP A 148 21.14 -7.96 -18.45
N ILE A 149 22.15 -7.08 -18.40
CA ILE A 149 23.25 -7.13 -17.42
C ILE A 149 22.70 -6.86 -16.00
N LEU A 150 21.88 -5.81 -15.83
CA LEU A 150 21.25 -5.49 -14.55
C LEU A 150 20.30 -6.59 -14.07
N LYS A 151 19.53 -7.18 -14.98
CA LYS A 151 18.66 -8.34 -14.71
C LYS A 151 19.46 -9.55 -14.24
N THR A 152 20.62 -9.80 -14.85
CA THR A 152 21.56 -10.85 -14.41
C THR A 152 22.15 -10.55 -13.02
N LYS A 153 22.51 -9.28 -12.73
CA LYS A 153 22.92 -8.81 -11.39
C LYS A 153 21.79 -9.03 -10.36
N CYS A 154 20.56 -8.68 -10.72
CA CYS A 154 19.36 -8.85 -9.90
C CYS A 154 19.12 -10.33 -9.55
N GLU A 155 19.07 -11.21 -10.55
CA GLU A 155 18.87 -12.64 -10.32
C GLU A 155 19.95 -13.25 -9.42
N LYS A 156 21.22 -12.84 -9.59
CA LYS A 156 22.33 -13.28 -8.73
C LYS A 156 22.18 -12.75 -7.29
N THR A 157 21.65 -11.55 -7.12
CA THR A 157 21.38 -10.94 -5.80
C THR A 157 20.26 -11.69 -5.10
N VAL A 158 19.12 -11.86 -5.76
CA VAL A 158 17.96 -12.63 -5.26
C VAL A 158 18.34 -14.07 -4.88
N LYS A 159 19.17 -14.75 -5.67
CA LYS A 159 19.63 -16.13 -5.37
C LYS A 159 20.40 -16.24 -4.04
N GLN A 160 21.02 -15.16 -3.54
CA GLN A 160 21.71 -15.12 -2.24
C GLN A 160 20.74 -14.96 -1.04
N CYS A 161 19.48 -14.60 -1.33
CA CYS A 161 18.42 -14.38 -0.36
C CYS A 161 17.47 -15.57 -0.20
N VAL A 162 17.77 -16.71 -0.84
CA VAL A 162 16.97 -17.93 -0.75
C VAL A 162 17.27 -18.65 0.58
N PRO A 163 16.28 -18.91 1.44
CA PRO A 163 16.50 -19.63 2.70
C PRO A 163 17.09 -21.03 2.49
N LEU A 164 18.10 -21.36 3.29
CA LEU A 164 18.91 -22.58 3.12
C LEU A 164 18.11 -23.89 3.31
N TYR A 165 17.01 -23.84 4.06
CA TYR A 165 16.13 -25.00 4.28
C TYR A 165 15.17 -25.27 3.11
N LEU A 166 15.03 -24.35 2.14
CA LEU A 166 14.21 -24.60 0.96
C LEU A 166 14.93 -25.54 -0.01
N SER A 167 14.25 -26.61 -0.40
CA SER A 167 14.74 -27.62 -1.35
C SER A 167 13.69 -27.95 -2.43
N GLY A 168 14.13 -28.62 -3.49
CA GLY A 168 13.28 -29.10 -4.60
C GLY A 168 12.36 -28.02 -5.19
N MET A 169 11.08 -28.38 -5.40
CA MET A 169 10.07 -27.50 -6.01
C MET A 169 9.78 -26.25 -5.19
N LYS A 170 9.83 -26.31 -3.84
CA LYS A 170 9.61 -25.13 -2.99
C LYS A 170 10.68 -24.07 -3.22
N LYS A 171 11.95 -24.49 -3.34
CA LYS A 171 13.07 -23.61 -3.68
C LYS A 171 12.90 -22.97 -5.06
N TYR A 172 12.46 -23.76 -6.05
CA TYR A 172 12.24 -23.26 -7.41
C TYR A 172 11.12 -22.22 -7.48
N SER A 173 9.96 -22.49 -6.83
CA SER A 173 8.87 -21.51 -6.75
C SER A 173 9.36 -20.21 -6.15
N PHE A 174 9.92 -20.26 -4.93
CA PHE A 174 10.37 -19.07 -4.21
C PHE A 174 11.39 -18.22 -5.00
N ILE A 175 12.33 -18.86 -5.71
CA ILE A 175 13.26 -18.15 -6.61
C ILE A 175 12.53 -17.48 -7.78
N ASN A 176 11.55 -18.17 -8.37
CA ASN A 176 10.77 -17.64 -9.47
C ASN A 176 9.86 -16.48 -9.02
N ASP A 177 9.23 -16.60 -7.86
CA ASP A 177 8.34 -15.59 -7.28
C ASP A 177 9.12 -14.29 -7.00
N MET A 178 10.30 -14.42 -6.38
CA MET A 178 11.26 -13.31 -6.20
C MET A 178 11.73 -12.69 -7.53
N ARG A 179 12.04 -13.53 -8.53
CA ARG A 179 12.47 -13.05 -9.86
C ARG A 179 11.35 -12.29 -10.57
N LEU A 180 10.10 -12.75 -10.43
CA LEU A 180 8.93 -12.10 -11.03
C LEU A 180 8.59 -10.78 -10.33
N ALA A 181 8.69 -10.71 -9.01
CA ALA A 181 8.40 -9.50 -8.25
C ALA A 181 9.47 -8.40 -8.42
N VAL A 182 10.76 -8.77 -8.41
CA VAL A 182 11.87 -7.79 -8.40
C VAL A 182 12.49 -7.64 -9.80
N CYS A 183 12.98 -8.73 -10.39
CA CYS A 183 13.85 -8.66 -11.57
C CYS A 183 13.12 -8.60 -12.92
N ALA A 184 11.82 -8.89 -12.98
CA ALA A 184 11.07 -8.94 -14.25
C ALA A 184 10.88 -7.55 -14.89
N TYR A 185 10.99 -6.48 -14.12
CA TYR A 185 10.84 -5.10 -14.59
C TYR A 185 12.09 -4.54 -15.29
N LEU A 186 13.22 -5.25 -15.25
CA LEU A 186 14.47 -4.86 -15.92
C LEU A 186 14.42 -5.24 -17.41
N THR A 187 13.47 -4.63 -18.14
CA THR A 187 13.26 -4.76 -19.61
C THR A 187 12.71 -3.45 -20.16
N CYS A 188 13.01 -3.08 -21.41
CA CYS A 188 12.59 -1.78 -21.96
C CYS A 188 11.07 -1.53 -21.89
N GLU A 189 10.26 -2.59 -21.99
CA GLU A 189 8.79 -2.51 -21.92
C GLU A 189 8.28 -2.17 -20.51
N LYS A 190 8.97 -2.64 -19.47
CA LYS A 190 8.51 -2.57 -18.06
C LYS A 190 9.34 -1.64 -17.17
N TYR A 191 10.44 -1.10 -17.70
CA TYR A 191 11.37 -0.29 -16.92
C TYR A 191 10.75 1.01 -16.38
N SER A 192 9.66 1.49 -16.95
CA SER A 192 8.89 2.65 -16.46
C SER A 192 7.67 2.28 -15.59
N GLU A 193 7.33 0.99 -15.43
CA GLU A 193 6.20 0.57 -14.60
C GLU A 193 6.53 0.74 -13.10
N LYS A 194 5.79 1.60 -12.39
CA LYS A 194 6.04 1.88 -10.97
C LYS A 194 5.76 0.64 -10.11
N LEU A 195 6.79 0.12 -9.43
CA LEU A 195 6.69 -1.04 -8.54
C LEU A 195 5.61 -0.86 -7.45
N LEU A 196 5.52 0.37 -6.92
CA LEU A 196 4.59 0.74 -5.85
C LEU A 196 3.13 0.92 -6.31
N GLN A 197 2.79 0.60 -7.58
CA GLN A 197 1.41 0.62 -8.05
C GLN A 197 0.62 -0.66 -7.69
N LYS A 198 0.98 -1.34 -6.59
CA LYS A 198 0.09 -2.29 -5.92
C LYS A 198 -1.22 -1.53 -5.61
N THR A 199 -2.35 -2.12 -6.00
CA THR A 199 -3.64 -1.41 -6.09
C THR A 199 -4.05 -0.78 -4.77
N SER A 200 -3.74 0.50 -4.61
CA SER A 200 -3.94 1.22 -3.36
C SER A 200 -5.39 1.10 -2.88
N SER A 201 -5.57 0.80 -1.59
CA SER A 201 -6.86 0.84 -0.90
C SER A 201 -7.59 2.16 -1.13
N VAL A 202 -6.86 3.25 -1.46
CA VAL A 202 -7.41 4.54 -1.90
C VAL A 202 -8.34 4.41 -3.11
N LYS A 203 -8.06 3.56 -4.11
CA LYS A 203 -9.00 3.33 -5.24
C LYS A 203 -10.30 2.67 -4.78
N LEU A 204 -10.21 1.74 -3.84
CA LEU A 204 -11.37 1.10 -3.21
C LEU A 204 -12.18 2.07 -2.34
N ILE A 205 -11.49 2.90 -1.55
CA ILE A 205 -12.08 3.93 -0.66
C ILE A 205 -12.76 5.02 -1.49
N ILE A 206 -12.13 5.52 -2.56
CA ILE A 206 -12.73 6.47 -3.50
C ILE A 206 -13.94 5.82 -4.19
N GLY A 207 -13.83 4.57 -4.65
CA GLY A 207 -14.95 3.84 -5.25
C GLY A 207 -16.14 3.70 -4.31
N LEU A 208 -15.89 3.36 -3.03
CA LEU A 208 -16.89 3.33 -1.96
C LEU A 208 -17.53 4.70 -1.73
N PHE A 209 -16.73 5.75 -1.60
CA PHE A 209 -17.22 7.11 -1.33
C PHE A 209 -18.09 7.65 -2.48
N VAL A 210 -17.66 7.45 -3.73
CA VAL A 210 -18.43 7.79 -4.93
C VAL A 210 -19.73 6.98 -5.01
N GLY A 211 -19.66 5.66 -4.80
CA GLY A 211 -20.84 4.79 -4.81
C GLY A 211 -21.89 5.17 -3.77
N VAL A 212 -21.45 5.46 -2.54
CA VAL A 212 -22.31 5.94 -1.45
C VAL A 212 -22.93 7.31 -1.77
N SER A 213 -22.15 8.25 -2.32
CA SER A 213 -22.65 9.56 -2.73
C SER A 213 -23.72 9.44 -3.82
N CYS A 214 -23.52 8.58 -4.82
CA CYS A 214 -24.51 8.34 -5.87
C CYS A 214 -25.79 7.70 -5.32
N PHE A 215 -25.68 6.76 -4.38
CA PHE A 215 -26.83 6.11 -3.75
C PHE A 215 -27.69 7.09 -2.95
N PHE A 216 -27.08 7.94 -2.11
CA PHE A 216 -27.80 9.00 -1.40
C PHE A 216 -28.43 10.03 -2.36
N GLY A 217 -27.73 10.42 -3.42
CA GLY A 217 -28.28 11.30 -4.45
C GLY A 217 -29.52 10.72 -5.14
N ALA A 218 -29.52 9.43 -5.48
CA ALA A 218 -30.66 8.74 -6.06
C ALA A 218 -31.87 8.67 -5.10
N ILE A 219 -31.64 8.43 -3.80
CA ILE A 219 -32.70 8.45 -2.77
C ILE A 219 -33.31 9.85 -2.66
N ILE A 220 -32.49 10.90 -2.57
CA ILE A 220 -32.97 12.29 -2.47
C ILE A 220 -33.80 12.65 -3.71
N PHE A 221 -33.32 12.32 -4.91
CA PHE A 221 -34.05 12.55 -6.15
C PHE A 221 -35.41 11.83 -6.16
N PHE A 222 -35.45 10.55 -5.76
CA PHE A 222 -36.69 9.78 -5.68
C PHE A 222 -37.68 10.39 -4.67
N LEU A 223 -37.20 10.83 -3.50
CA LEU A 223 -38.04 11.49 -2.50
C LEU A 223 -38.64 12.81 -3.01
N LEU A 224 -37.85 13.63 -3.72
CA LEU A 224 -38.34 14.88 -4.33
C LEU A 224 -39.43 14.61 -5.38
N VAL A 225 -39.19 13.66 -6.28
CA VAL A 225 -40.18 13.24 -7.28
C VAL A 225 -41.45 12.69 -6.62
N CYS A 226 -41.32 11.91 -5.53
CA CYS A 226 -42.47 11.46 -4.76
C CYS A 226 -43.23 12.61 -4.10
N THR A 227 -42.56 13.62 -3.53
CA THR A 227 -43.26 14.78 -2.96
C THR A 227 -43.97 15.59 -4.02
N ASP A 228 -43.38 15.80 -5.20
CA ASP A 228 -44.03 16.53 -6.29
C ASP A 228 -45.25 15.77 -6.82
N ILE A 229 -45.18 14.45 -6.98
CA ILE A 229 -46.32 13.60 -7.37
C ILE A 229 -47.44 13.65 -6.32
N LEU A 230 -47.10 13.62 -5.02
CA LEU A 230 -48.07 13.65 -3.92
C LEU A 230 -48.74 15.02 -3.71
N ILE A 231 -48.22 16.09 -4.32
CA ILE A 231 -48.81 17.44 -4.26
C ILE A 231 -49.83 17.68 -5.41
N VAL A 232 -49.82 16.85 -6.46
CA VAL A 232 -50.62 17.07 -7.69
C VAL A 232 -52.10 16.66 -7.58
N GLU A 233 -52.51 15.88 -6.58
CA GLU A 233 -53.93 15.77 -6.18
C GLU A 233 -54.13 16.43 -4.82
N PRO A 234 -54.90 17.55 -4.73
CA PRO A 234 -56.34 17.36 -4.61
C PRO A 234 -57.22 18.57 -5.02
N GLU A 235 -57.84 18.56 -6.21
CA GLU A 235 -58.90 19.56 -6.55
C GLU A 235 -60.30 18.96 -6.76
N ASP A 236 -60.42 17.69 -7.14
CA ASP A 236 -61.73 17.06 -7.44
C ASP A 236 -62.53 16.53 -6.22
N SER A 237 -61.89 16.37 -5.05
CA SER A 237 -62.50 15.66 -3.90
C SER A 237 -63.65 16.44 -3.23
N TYR A 238 -63.62 17.78 -3.23
CA TYR A 238 -64.52 18.59 -2.38
C TYR A 238 -65.98 18.64 -2.88
N GLN A 239 -66.24 18.45 -4.18
CA GLN A 239 -67.61 18.45 -4.72
C GLN A 239 -68.41 17.21 -4.30
N TYR A 240 -67.77 16.06 -4.13
CA TYR A 240 -68.48 14.79 -3.88
C TYR A 240 -69.11 14.75 -2.48
N ILE A 241 -68.43 15.32 -1.48
CA ILE A 241 -68.87 15.34 -0.08
C ILE A 241 -70.13 16.21 0.11
N LYS A 242 -70.16 17.39 -0.54
CA LYS A 242 -71.29 18.34 -0.45
C LYS A 242 -72.60 17.74 -0.97
N LYS A 243 -72.53 16.86 -1.97
CA LYS A 243 -73.70 16.17 -2.55
C LYS A 243 -74.29 15.10 -1.62
N ARG A 244 -73.46 14.47 -0.79
CA ARG A 244 -73.86 13.37 0.12
C ARG A 244 -74.55 13.86 1.39
N ASN A 245 -74.14 15.02 1.92
CA ASN A 245 -74.67 15.55 3.17
C ASN A 245 -76.10 16.12 3.05
N LYS A 246 -76.56 16.45 1.84
CA LYS A 246 -77.93 16.96 1.61
C LYS A 246 -79.04 15.89 1.69
N VAL A 247 -78.68 14.60 1.84
CA VAL A 247 -79.60 13.46 1.70
C VAL A 247 -79.94 12.80 3.06
N LYS A 248 -79.26 13.16 4.15
CA LYS A 248 -79.34 12.41 5.42
C LYS A 248 -80.35 12.92 6.46
N ASP A 249 -81.02 14.04 6.23
CA ASP A 249 -82.04 14.57 7.15
C ASP A 249 -83.42 13.90 6.93
N VAL A 250 -83.54 12.62 7.29
CA VAL A 250 -84.82 11.92 7.42
C VAL A 250 -84.94 11.35 8.84
N LYS A 251 -85.95 11.83 9.56
CA LYS A 251 -86.17 11.59 10.99
C LYS A 251 -87.35 10.64 11.19
N ILE A 252 -87.10 9.43 11.70
CA ILE A 252 -88.14 8.44 12.07
C ILE A 252 -88.05 8.17 13.57
N ARG A 253 -89.21 8.02 14.24
CA ARG A 253 -89.34 8.09 15.71
C ARG A 253 -89.73 6.75 16.34
N ILE A 254 -88.96 6.40 17.37
CA ILE A 254 -89.12 5.45 18.49
C ILE A 254 -90.57 5.03 18.82
N PRO A 255 -90.79 3.74 19.15
CA PRO A 255 -91.25 3.37 20.51
C PRO A 255 -90.24 2.48 21.26
N GLY A 256 -90.32 2.44 22.60
CA GLY A 256 -89.55 1.55 23.49
C GLY A 256 -90.44 0.90 24.54
N GLU A 257 -89.85 0.10 25.45
CA GLU A 257 -90.53 -0.81 26.42
C GLU A 257 -91.29 -1.95 25.68
N ASP A 258 -91.14 -3.27 25.96
CA ASP A 258 -90.98 -4.04 27.21
C ASP A 258 -90.19 -5.38 27.01
N ALA A 259 -90.22 -6.25 28.04
CA ALA A 259 -89.91 -7.70 28.10
C ALA A 259 -88.40 -8.08 28.14
N GLU A 260 -87.82 -8.60 29.22
CA GLU A 260 -88.17 -9.69 30.16
C GLU A 260 -87.73 -11.11 29.71
N LEU A 261 -87.03 -11.78 30.63
CA LEU A 261 -86.40 -13.10 30.62
C LEU A 261 -87.27 -14.29 30.13
N ARG A 262 -86.68 -15.25 29.40
CA ARG A 262 -86.69 -16.71 29.75
C ARG A 262 -85.88 -17.64 28.82
N HIS A 263 -85.54 -18.82 29.36
CA HIS A 263 -84.70 -19.89 28.78
C HIS A 263 -85.48 -21.04 28.09
N ARG A 264 -84.72 -22.04 27.57
CA ARG A 264 -85.06 -23.47 27.29
C ARG A 264 -85.72 -23.71 25.91
N HIS A 265 -85.63 -24.88 25.24
CA HIS A 265 -84.94 -26.19 25.40
C HIS A 265 -84.99 -26.91 24.01
N ARG A 266 -84.46 -28.12 23.70
CA ARG A 266 -83.59 -29.16 24.32
C ARG A 266 -83.20 -30.15 23.20
N THR A 267 -81.98 -30.73 23.20
CA THR A 267 -81.65 -31.93 22.39
C THR A 267 -82.01 -33.23 23.12
N THR A 268 -82.33 -34.28 22.37
CA THR A 268 -82.91 -35.54 22.86
C THR A 268 -81.88 -36.59 23.28
N ARG A 269 -82.16 -37.23 24.43
CA ARG A 269 -82.09 -38.68 24.71
C ARG A 269 -80.77 -39.43 24.36
N TYR A 270 -80.13 -39.93 25.41
CA TYR A 270 -79.10 -40.98 25.41
C TYR A 270 -79.56 -42.06 26.40
N ASP A 271 -79.22 -43.33 26.15
CA ASP A 271 -79.20 -44.51 27.04
C ASP A 271 -78.96 -45.72 26.09
N SER A 272 -77.75 -46.30 26.04
CA SER A 272 -77.19 -47.32 26.94
C SER A 272 -77.72 -48.74 26.67
N ASP A 273 -76.88 -49.63 26.11
CA ASP A 273 -76.58 -50.88 26.81
C ASP A 273 -75.34 -51.64 26.29
N SER A 274 -74.85 -52.51 27.17
CA SER A 274 -73.60 -53.28 27.17
C SER A 274 -73.58 -54.52 26.25
N ASP A 275 -72.42 -54.78 25.64
CA ASP A 275 -71.79 -56.05 25.20
C ASP A 275 -72.57 -57.18 24.49
N ARG A 276 -71.96 -57.63 23.37
CA ARG A 276 -72.23 -58.76 22.43
C ARG A 276 -73.11 -58.47 21.22
#